data_AF-A0A0C2FEM7-F1
#
_entry.id   AF-A0A0C2FEM7-F1
#
_cell.length_a   1.000
_cell.length_b   1.000
_cell.length_c   1.000
_cell.angle_alpha   90.00
_cell.angle_beta   90.00
_cell.angle_gamma   90.00
#
_symmetry.space_group_name_H-M   'P 1'
#
loop_
_entity.id
_entity.type
_entity.pdbx_description
1 polymer ?
#
loop_
_entity_poly.entity_id
_entity_poly.type
_entity_poly.pdbx_seq_one_letter_code
_entity_poly.pdbx_strand_id
1 'polypeptide(L)'
;MENRITLSEHRPYACFRIRHDNKTIGSLEVQLQHVILQCNPDVLFFTRDASMITESAKRCHFAGSCSSDTCAHTGTRSYVPELHNTYEFPGTSRCTSSCGSVGCGCLLPIPGCLFSRSFAKPRNEKVYQIFNCPTWEESAIMKYTHISAKGERETNIVRIGAQTTHEESNGNITLEFITTPTVPLLSTVFLQAVNTRHRETSTVDKNDVFALRCPTMESARNLSLCHVEDTCECFPTDTEANCRCRNTNITEKISSMDSRLPLSTPVVQLQQASGTILAVSHKSVVDLTITTTGEWNAANIVNDEDCEVTASPVCGCYNCLTGAQLTFFCHSKYPTMVEIVCTDNMFAALCDGFTAQTVATLHSTAANFVDQCKVRCGRRVNAFNISGTLAYHPHMEVVRFFNDTEEASYVNMYNYRILDTSSASHYRHGRRSS
;
A
#
# COMPACT_ATOMS: atom_id res chain seq x y z
N MET A 1 32.61 21.95 -16.90
CA MET A 1 31.77 22.87 -16.10
C MET A 1 30.78 22.03 -15.30
N GLU A 2 30.45 22.44 -14.07
CA GLU A 2 29.54 21.70 -13.17
C GLU A 2 28.26 22.52 -12.99
N ASN A 3 27.10 21.91 -13.25
CA ASN A 3 25.80 22.53 -13.01
C ASN A 3 24.99 21.66 -12.06
N ARG A 4 24.48 22.29 -10.98
CA ARG A 4 23.61 21.66 -9.98
C ARG A 4 22.16 22.00 -10.25
N ILE A 5 21.30 20.99 -10.19
CA ILE A 5 19.89 21.09 -10.59
C ILE A 5 19.06 20.29 -9.60
N THR A 6 17.97 20.89 -9.15
CA THR A 6 16.99 20.24 -8.29
C THR A 6 15.73 19.96 -9.10
N LEU A 7 15.29 18.70 -9.14
CA LEU A 7 14.06 18.25 -9.79
C LEU A 7 13.11 17.61 -8.76
N SER A 8 11.82 17.66 -9.03
CA SER A 8 10.78 17.01 -8.21
C SER A 8 9.58 16.67 -9.10
N GLU A 9 8.54 15.98 -8.62
CA GLU A 9 7.31 15.82 -9.43
C GLU A 9 6.60 17.15 -9.73
N HIS A 10 6.85 18.20 -8.94
CA HIS A 10 6.28 19.53 -9.20
C HIS A 10 7.12 20.32 -10.21
N ARG A 11 8.39 19.95 -10.36
CA ARG A 11 9.33 20.50 -11.35
C ARG A 11 10.16 19.38 -11.97
N PRO A 12 9.55 18.44 -12.73
CA PRO A 12 10.26 17.28 -13.25
C PRO A 12 11.27 17.57 -14.34
N TYR A 13 11.23 18.68 -15.07
CA TYR A 13 12.19 18.93 -16.16
C TYR A 13 13.11 20.13 -15.93
N ALA A 14 14.29 20.05 -16.54
CA ALA A 14 15.21 21.16 -16.74
C ALA A 14 15.79 21.12 -18.17
N CYS A 15 15.91 22.28 -18.80
CA CYS A 15 16.39 22.41 -20.18
C CYS A 15 17.65 23.27 -20.25
N PHE A 16 18.69 22.72 -20.87
CA PHE A 16 20.00 23.36 -21.04
C PHE A 16 20.27 23.65 -22.51
N ARG A 17 20.77 24.85 -22.80
CA ARG A 17 21.34 25.16 -24.13
C ARG A 17 22.79 24.73 -24.18
N ILE A 18 23.17 24.03 -25.24
CA ILE A 18 24.54 23.64 -25.51
C ILE A 18 25.13 24.67 -26.46
N ARG A 19 26.25 25.30 -26.06
CA ARG A 19 26.93 26.34 -26.84
C ARG A 19 28.38 25.94 -27.09
N HIS A 20 28.89 26.28 -28.27
CA HIS A 20 30.30 26.19 -28.64
C HIS A 20 30.67 27.47 -29.40
N ASP A 21 31.71 28.17 -28.97
CA ASP A 21 32.13 29.47 -29.53
C ASP A 21 30.97 30.47 -29.69
N ASN A 22 30.18 30.64 -28.61
CA ASN A 22 28.98 31.48 -28.55
C ASN A 22 27.80 31.09 -29.46
N LYS A 23 27.94 30.07 -30.31
CA LYS A 23 26.87 29.52 -31.15
C LYS A 23 26.15 28.38 -30.44
N THR A 24 24.83 28.36 -30.51
CA THR A 24 24.01 27.26 -29.99
C THR A 24 24.13 26.06 -30.93
N ILE A 25 24.61 24.94 -30.42
CA ILE A 25 24.82 23.70 -31.20
C ILE A 25 23.78 22.62 -30.86
N GLY A 26 22.98 22.82 -29.82
CA GLY A 26 21.88 21.94 -29.45
C GLY A 26 21.26 22.32 -28.10
N SER A 27 20.38 21.46 -27.61
CA SER A 27 19.83 21.52 -26.25
C SER A 27 19.74 20.13 -25.61
N LEU A 28 19.88 20.09 -24.29
CA LEU A 28 19.67 18.91 -23.47
C LEU A 28 18.47 19.14 -22.56
N GLU A 29 17.46 18.29 -22.68
CA GLU A 29 16.31 18.26 -21.79
C GLU A 29 16.48 17.08 -20.83
N VAL A 30 16.37 17.35 -19.54
CA VAL A 30 16.45 16.37 -18.46
C VAL A 30 15.09 16.31 -17.79
N GLN A 31 14.51 15.13 -17.66
CA GLN A 31 13.20 14.94 -17.04
C GLN A 31 13.23 13.81 -16.00
N LEU A 32 12.90 14.12 -14.76
CA LEU A 32 12.56 13.15 -13.72
C LEU A 32 11.22 12.50 -14.07
N GLN A 33 11.23 11.18 -14.28
CA GLN A 33 10.01 10.39 -14.47
C GLN A 33 9.45 9.97 -13.13
N HIS A 34 10.25 9.25 -12.34
CA HIS A 34 9.85 8.69 -11.05
C HIS A 34 11.04 8.56 -10.11
N VAL A 35 10.79 8.74 -8.81
CA VAL A 35 11.71 8.27 -7.76
C VAL A 35 11.23 6.91 -7.29
N ILE A 36 12.12 5.92 -7.34
CA ILE A 36 11.85 4.53 -6.94
C ILE A 36 12.70 4.17 -5.73
N LEU A 37 12.00 3.75 -4.69
CA LEU A 37 12.53 3.13 -3.49
C LEU A 37 12.31 1.62 -3.63
N GLN A 38 13.38 0.83 -3.66
CA GLN A 38 13.31 -0.63 -3.75
C GLN A 38 13.52 -1.26 -2.37
N CYS A 39 12.58 -2.10 -1.94
CA CYS A 39 12.65 -2.74 -0.63
C CYS A 39 13.80 -3.75 -0.56
N ASN A 40 14.61 -3.64 0.49
CA ASN A 40 15.52 -4.70 0.92
C ASN A 40 14.81 -5.52 2.02
N PRO A 41 14.30 -6.72 1.70
CA PRO A 41 13.44 -7.45 2.63
C PRO A 41 14.24 -8.11 3.77
N ASP A 42 13.73 -7.99 4.99
CA ASP A 42 14.15 -8.79 6.14
C ASP A 42 13.00 -9.73 6.56
N VAL A 43 13.22 -11.03 6.36
CA VAL A 43 12.19 -12.05 6.58
C VAL A 43 12.08 -12.36 8.07
N LEU A 44 10.94 -12.01 8.64
CA LEU A 44 10.67 -12.22 10.07
C LEU A 44 10.36 -13.68 10.37
N PHE A 45 9.47 -14.30 9.57
CA PHE A 45 9.12 -15.72 9.67
C PHE A 45 8.30 -16.18 8.46
N PHE A 46 8.18 -17.49 8.30
CA PHE A 46 7.29 -18.14 7.34
C PHE A 46 6.02 -18.64 8.03
N THR A 47 4.92 -18.70 7.29
CA THR A 47 3.62 -19.13 7.80
C THR A 47 2.78 -19.84 6.74
N ARG A 48 1.62 -20.33 7.16
CA ARG A 48 0.63 -21.08 6.40
C ARG A 48 -0.74 -20.50 6.69
N ASP A 49 -1.62 -20.52 5.70
CA ASP A 49 -3.04 -20.30 5.97
C ASP A 49 -3.56 -21.52 6.72
N ALA A 50 -3.87 -21.37 8.01
CA ALA A 50 -4.33 -22.44 8.87
C ALA A 50 -5.60 -22.05 9.61
N SER A 51 -6.47 -23.01 9.87
CA SER A 51 -7.56 -22.89 10.83
C SER A 51 -7.08 -23.33 12.21
N MET A 52 -7.37 -22.53 13.24
CA MET A 52 -7.26 -22.98 14.62
C MET A 52 -8.48 -23.83 14.97
N ILE A 53 -8.25 -25.10 15.30
CA ILE A 53 -9.27 -26.07 15.69
C ILE A 53 -9.03 -26.46 17.14
N THR A 54 -10.10 -26.69 17.90
CA THR A 54 -10.01 -27.10 19.30
C THR A 54 -10.80 -28.37 19.55
N GLU A 55 -10.16 -29.34 20.19
CA GLU A 55 -10.82 -30.56 20.66
C GLU A 55 -10.61 -30.72 22.16
N SER A 56 -11.53 -31.44 22.80
CA SER A 56 -11.47 -31.69 24.23
C SER A 56 -11.96 -33.08 24.58
N ALA A 57 -11.45 -33.61 25.70
CA ALA A 57 -11.83 -34.91 26.22
C ALA A 57 -11.90 -34.84 27.74
N LYS A 58 -13.06 -35.18 28.29
CA LYS A 58 -13.25 -35.34 29.72
C LYS A 58 -12.92 -36.76 30.16
N ARG A 59 -12.20 -36.89 31.27
CA ARG A 59 -11.99 -38.14 31.99
C ARG A 59 -12.31 -37.97 33.46
N CYS A 60 -13.08 -38.90 34.00
CA CYS A 60 -13.29 -39.01 35.44
C CYS A 60 -11.97 -39.33 36.14
N HIS A 61 -11.91 -39.05 37.44
CA HIS A 61 -10.76 -39.42 38.25
C HIS A 61 -10.47 -40.94 38.15
N PHE A 62 -9.20 -41.31 37.96
CA PHE A 62 -8.73 -42.68 37.67
C PHE A 62 -9.13 -43.28 36.31
N ALA A 63 -9.77 -42.52 35.43
CA ALA A 63 -10.04 -42.96 34.06
C ALA A 63 -9.01 -42.39 33.07
N GLY A 64 -8.51 -43.25 32.18
CA GLY A 64 -7.52 -42.83 31.17
C GLY A 64 -6.25 -42.28 31.82
N SER A 65 -5.79 -41.11 31.36
CA SER A 65 -4.63 -40.41 31.91
C SER A 65 -4.93 -39.53 33.13
N CYS A 66 -6.18 -39.48 33.60
CA CYS A 66 -6.60 -38.58 34.68
C CYS A 66 -6.30 -39.12 36.09
N SER A 67 -5.43 -38.40 36.80
CA SER A 67 -5.06 -38.59 38.21
C SER A 67 -5.05 -37.25 38.94
N SER A 68 -4.86 -37.25 40.28
CA SER A 68 -4.97 -36.04 41.12
C SER A 68 -4.16 -34.84 40.63
N ASP A 69 -2.94 -35.07 40.12
CA ASP A 69 -2.02 -34.00 39.74
C ASP A 69 -1.87 -33.83 38.22
N THR A 70 -2.65 -34.59 37.41
CA THR A 70 -2.47 -34.60 35.95
C THR A 70 -2.61 -33.21 35.36
N CYS A 71 -3.64 -32.44 35.73
CA CYS A 71 -3.82 -31.10 35.17
C CYS A 71 -2.75 -30.11 35.61
N ALA A 72 -2.22 -30.24 36.82
CA ALA A 72 -1.14 -29.37 37.30
C ALA A 72 0.17 -29.61 36.52
N HIS A 73 0.41 -30.83 36.03
CA HIS A 73 1.60 -31.20 35.26
C HIS A 73 1.40 -31.17 33.74
N THR A 74 0.18 -30.90 33.25
CA THR A 74 -0.08 -30.79 31.81
C THR A 74 0.32 -29.41 31.31
N GLY A 75 1.51 -29.32 30.71
CA GLY A 75 1.98 -28.13 30.03
C GLY A 75 1.48 -28.03 28.58
N THR A 76 1.81 -26.92 27.93
CA THR A 76 1.39 -26.61 26.55
C THR A 76 1.88 -27.62 25.50
N ARG A 77 3.00 -28.29 25.77
CA ARG A 77 3.59 -29.32 24.89
C ARG A 77 3.38 -30.74 25.40
N SER A 78 2.67 -30.92 26.52
CA SER A 78 2.43 -32.25 27.07
C SER A 78 1.57 -33.06 26.09
N TYR A 79 1.98 -34.31 25.88
CA TYR A 79 1.20 -35.26 25.10
C TYR A 79 0.01 -35.76 25.93
N VAL A 80 -1.18 -35.72 25.33
CA VAL A 80 -2.45 -36.11 25.94
C VAL A 80 -3.01 -37.29 25.13
N PRO A 81 -2.98 -38.52 25.67
CA PRO A 81 -3.42 -39.72 24.95
C PRO A 81 -4.86 -39.64 24.43
N GLU A 82 -5.75 -38.99 25.18
CA GLU A 82 -7.15 -38.81 24.82
C GLU A 82 -7.36 -37.99 23.54
N LEU A 83 -6.36 -37.19 23.15
CA LEU A 83 -6.42 -36.27 22.01
C LEU A 83 -5.40 -36.67 20.92
N HIS A 84 -5.00 -37.94 20.85
CA HIS A 84 -3.94 -38.43 19.94
C HIS A 84 -4.10 -37.96 18.49
N ASN A 85 -5.33 -38.01 17.96
CA ASN A 85 -5.63 -37.66 16.56
C ASN A 85 -5.33 -36.19 16.22
N THR A 86 -5.21 -35.32 17.22
CA THR A 86 -4.91 -33.89 17.02
C THR A 86 -3.41 -33.60 16.85
N TYR A 87 -2.53 -34.56 17.14
CA TYR A 87 -1.07 -34.38 17.10
C TYR A 87 -0.47 -34.49 15.70
N GLU A 88 -1.29 -34.80 14.68
CA GLU A 88 -0.89 -34.64 13.28
C GLU A 88 -0.48 -33.20 12.96
N PHE A 89 -1.06 -32.23 13.69
CA PHE A 89 -0.79 -30.81 13.52
C PHE A 89 -0.16 -30.18 14.77
N PRO A 90 0.69 -29.16 14.60
CA PRO A 90 1.26 -28.43 15.72
C PRO A 90 0.14 -27.74 16.51
N GLY A 91 0.27 -27.73 17.85
CA GLY A 91 -0.77 -27.21 18.73
C GLY A 91 -0.37 -27.18 20.20
N THR A 92 -1.24 -26.57 21.01
CA THR A 92 -1.09 -26.37 22.45
C THR A 92 -2.12 -27.19 23.23
N SER A 93 -1.62 -28.02 24.14
CA SER A 93 -2.42 -28.79 25.09
C SER A 93 -2.72 -27.99 26.35
N ARG A 94 -3.87 -28.26 26.97
CA ARG A 94 -4.30 -27.70 28.26
C ARG A 94 -5.03 -28.76 29.07
N CYS A 95 -5.10 -28.55 30.37
CA CYS A 95 -5.93 -29.35 31.25
C CYS A 95 -6.55 -28.44 32.30
N THR A 96 -7.84 -28.63 32.54
CA THR A 96 -8.57 -27.96 33.61
C THR A 96 -9.30 -28.99 34.45
N SER A 97 -9.48 -28.70 35.74
CA SER A 97 -10.28 -29.57 36.59
C SER A 97 -11.75 -29.50 36.18
N SER A 98 -12.42 -30.64 36.12
CA SER A 98 -13.85 -30.74 35.79
C SER A 98 -14.62 -31.39 36.93
N CYS A 99 -15.93 -31.17 36.96
CA CYS A 99 -16.77 -31.74 37.99
C CYS A 99 -16.75 -33.29 37.97
N GLY A 100 -16.64 -33.86 39.17
CA GLY A 100 -16.90 -35.27 39.45
C GLY A 100 -18.38 -35.51 39.77
N SER A 101 -18.71 -36.74 40.17
CA SER A 101 -20.06 -37.24 40.50
C SER A 101 -20.96 -37.64 39.33
N VAL A 102 -22.03 -38.37 39.67
CA VAL A 102 -22.93 -39.01 38.72
C VAL A 102 -23.62 -37.97 37.82
N GLY A 103 -23.94 -36.79 38.37
CA GLY A 103 -24.50 -35.68 37.60
C GLY A 103 -23.56 -35.15 36.50
N CYS A 104 -22.27 -35.43 36.62
CA CYS A 104 -21.23 -35.06 35.68
C CYS A 104 -20.69 -36.26 34.87
N GLY A 105 -21.40 -37.41 34.91
CA GLY A 105 -21.02 -38.63 34.20
C GLY A 105 -19.92 -39.46 34.88
N CYS A 106 -19.61 -39.19 36.15
CA CYS A 106 -18.55 -39.87 36.90
C CYS A 106 -19.09 -40.63 38.12
N LEU A 107 -18.58 -41.83 38.40
CA LEU A 107 -19.07 -42.61 39.55
C LEU A 107 -18.71 -41.98 40.90
N LEU A 108 -17.52 -41.36 41.00
CA LEU A 108 -16.98 -40.82 42.24
C LEU A 108 -17.12 -39.29 42.30
N PRO A 109 -17.39 -38.70 43.48
CA PRO A 109 -17.44 -37.25 43.68
C PRO A 109 -16.03 -36.63 43.79
N ILE A 110 -15.10 -37.08 42.94
CA ILE A 110 -13.73 -36.59 42.87
C ILE A 110 -13.56 -35.85 41.54
N PRO A 111 -12.95 -34.65 41.51
CA PRO A 111 -12.77 -33.90 40.27
C PRO A 111 -12.07 -34.71 39.19
N GLY A 112 -12.61 -34.63 37.97
CA GLY A 112 -12.01 -35.21 36.78
C GLY A 112 -11.09 -34.22 36.06
N CYS A 113 -10.57 -34.65 34.91
CA CYS A 113 -9.71 -33.86 34.04
C CYS A 113 -10.46 -33.55 32.76
N LEU A 114 -10.54 -32.27 32.41
CA LEU A 114 -10.96 -31.82 31.09
C LEU A 114 -9.72 -31.41 30.32
N PHE A 115 -9.27 -32.32 29.46
CA PHE A 115 -8.17 -32.05 28.55
C PHE A 115 -8.71 -31.28 27.35
N SER A 116 -7.93 -30.31 26.87
CA SER A 116 -8.21 -29.64 25.60
C SER A 116 -6.93 -29.40 24.82
N ARG A 117 -7.07 -29.33 23.50
CA ARG A 117 -5.94 -29.04 22.61
C ARG A 117 -6.39 -28.16 21.47
N SER A 118 -5.70 -27.05 21.29
CA SER A 118 -5.87 -26.13 20.17
C SER A 118 -4.74 -26.35 19.17
N PHE A 119 -5.04 -26.63 17.91
CA PHE A 119 -4.03 -26.95 16.90
C PHE A 119 -4.31 -26.24 15.58
N ALA A 120 -3.24 -25.98 14.84
CA ALA A 120 -3.29 -25.23 13.58
C ALA A 120 -3.27 -26.20 12.39
N LYS A 121 -4.43 -26.37 11.75
CA LYS A 121 -4.58 -27.22 10.56
C LYS A 121 -4.52 -26.37 9.29
N PRO A 122 -3.55 -26.56 8.38
CA PRO A 122 -3.48 -25.79 7.14
C PRO A 122 -4.74 -25.95 6.27
N ARG A 123 -5.18 -24.84 5.67
CA ARG A 123 -6.31 -24.80 4.73
C ARG A 123 -5.89 -25.12 3.30
N ASN A 124 -4.63 -24.83 2.95
CA ASN A 124 -4.10 -25.00 1.61
C ASN A 124 -2.59 -25.29 1.64
N GLU A 125 -2.02 -25.52 0.46
CA GLU A 125 -0.60 -25.79 0.27
C GLU A 125 0.27 -24.55 0.03
N LYS A 126 -0.29 -23.34 0.08
CA LYS A 126 0.50 -22.10 -0.08
C LYS A 126 1.37 -21.85 1.15
N VAL A 127 2.59 -21.37 0.92
CA VAL A 127 3.53 -20.92 1.96
C VAL A 127 3.69 -19.43 1.80
N TYR A 128 3.67 -18.72 2.92
CA TYR A 128 3.79 -17.28 2.96
C TYR A 128 5.02 -16.88 3.77
N GLN A 129 5.64 -15.78 3.39
CA GLN A 129 6.66 -15.11 4.20
C GLN A 129 6.08 -13.81 4.75
N ILE A 130 6.40 -13.52 6.01
CA ILE A 130 6.16 -12.24 6.66
C ILE A 130 7.49 -11.52 6.75
N PHE A 131 7.56 -10.29 6.24
CA PHE A 131 8.81 -9.54 6.16
C PHE A 131 8.53 -8.04 6.25
N ASN A 132 9.54 -7.26 6.62
CA ASN A 132 9.53 -5.81 6.50
C ASN A 132 10.72 -5.34 5.65
N CYS A 133 10.80 -4.04 5.41
CA CYS A 133 11.88 -3.43 4.63
C CYS A 133 12.66 -2.47 5.56
N PRO A 134 13.67 -2.95 6.32
CA PRO A 134 14.44 -2.09 7.20
C PRO A 134 15.23 -1.01 6.43
N THR A 135 15.59 -1.29 5.17
CA THR A 135 16.25 -0.34 4.28
C THR A 135 15.61 -0.35 2.90
N TRP A 136 15.76 0.76 2.19
CA TRP A 136 15.26 0.95 0.84
C TRP A 136 16.38 1.50 -0.05
N GLU A 137 16.60 0.87 -1.20
CA GLU A 137 17.54 1.37 -2.20
C GLU A 137 16.87 2.45 -3.05
N GLU A 138 17.43 3.66 -3.00
CA GLU A 138 16.86 4.84 -3.65
C GLU A 138 17.45 5.02 -5.06
N SER A 139 16.58 5.34 -6.01
CA SER A 139 16.97 5.57 -7.39
C SER A 139 15.98 6.51 -8.10
N ALA A 140 16.46 7.24 -9.11
CA ALA A 140 15.62 8.06 -9.97
C ALA A 140 15.60 7.48 -11.39
N ILE A 141 14.41 7.36 -11.98
CA ILE A 141 14.25 7.14 -13.41
C ILE A 141 14.26 8.50 -14.08
N MET A 142 15.26 8.69 -14.93
CA MET A 142 15.54 9.94 -15.61
C MET A 142 15.43 9.73 -17.12
N LYS A 143 14.80 10.68 -17.80
CA LYS A 143 14.70 10.74 -19.26
C LYS A 143 15.54 11.91 -19.76
N TYR A 144 16.45 11.63 -20.68
CA TYR A 144 17.34 12.60 -21.30
C TYR A 144 16.99 12.72 -22.77
N THR A 145 16.76 13.95 -23.24
CA THR A 145 16.51 14.23 -24.65
C THR A 145 17.55 15.20 -25.16
N HIS A 146 18.41 14.74 -26.06
CA HIS A 146 19.32 15.60 -26.80
C HIS A 146 18.64 16.07 -28.09
N ILE A 147 18.71 17.37 -28.35
CA ILE A 147 18.16 18.00 -29.55
C ILE A 147 19.30 18.70 -30.28
N SER A 148 19.64 18.22 -31.48
CA SER A 148 20.71 18.81 -32.29
C SER A 148 20.28 20.18 -32.85
N ALA A 149 21.24 21.00 -33.30
CA ALA A 149 20.95 22.25 -34.01
C ALA A 149 20.08 22.07 -35.28
N LYS A 150 20.03 20.85 -35.84
CA LYS A 150 19.20 20.49 -37.00
C LYS A 150 17.78 20.02 -36.60
N GLY A 151 17.49 19.93 -35.31
CA GLY A 151 16.21 19.48 -34.76
C GLY A 151 16.07 17.97 -34.61
N GLU A 152 17.14 17.20 -34.81
CA GLU A 152 17.13 15.75 -34.56
C GLU A 152 17.06 15.49 -33.06
N ARG A 153 16.20 14.54 -32.65
CA ARG A 153 15.95 14.20 -31.25
C ARG A 153 16.43 12.79 -30.94
N GLU A 154 17.25 12.67 -29.91
CA GLU A 154 17.69 11.40 -29.34
C GLU A 154 17.25 11.33 -27.88
N THR A 155 16.68 10.20 -27.45
CA THR A 155 16.07 10.07 -26.13
C THR A 155 16.52 8.80 -25.44
N ASN A 156 17.08 8.94 -24.24
CA ASN A 156 17.51 7.84 -23.38
C ASN A 156 16.73 7.87 -22.06
N ILE A 157 16.34 6.69 -21.56
CA ILE A 157 15.75 6.54 -20.22
C ILE A 157 16.70 5.68 -19.42
N VAL A 158 17.14 6.20 -18.28
CA VAL A 158 18.12 5.53 -17.43
C VAL A 158 17.68 5.59 -15.98
N ARG A 159 18.07 4.56 -15.23
CA ARG A 159 17.85 4.49 -13.79
C ARG A 159 19.18 4.77 -13.10
N ILE A 160 19.23 5.82 -12.29
CA ILE A 160 20.43 6.25 -11.57
C ILE A 160 20.19 6.02 -10.08
N GLY A 161 21.10 5.30 -9.42
CA GLY A 161 21.04 5.10 -7.96
C GLY A 161 21.49 6.35 -7.22
N ALA A 162 20.96 6.60 -6.03
CA ALA A 162 21.45 7.72 -5.21
C ALA A 162 22.97 7.60 -4.98
N GLN A 163 23.69 8.73 -5.03
CA GLN A 163 25.14 8.81 -4.88
C GLN A 163 25.95 8.07 -5.96
N THR A 164 25.35 7.83 -7.14
CA THR A 164 26.03 7.20 -8.28
C THR A 164 26.12 8.13 -9.47
N THR A 165 27.12 7.88 -10.32
CA THR A 165 27.34 8.60 -11.57
C THR A 165 27.00 7.69 -12.75
N HIS A 166 26.16 8.19 -13.64
CA HIS A 166 25.89 7.59 -14.94
C HIS A 166 26.75 8.29 -16.00
N GLU A 167 27.54 7.51 -16.73
CA GLU A 167 28.34 8.00 -17.85
C GLU A 167 27.47 8.06 -19.11
N GLU A 168 27.32 9.25 -19.67
CA GLU A 168 26.59 9.49 -20.91
C GLU A 168 27.53 10.14 -21.94
N SER A 169 27.25 9.93 -23.23
CA SER A 169 28.12 10.31 -24.36
C SER A 169 28.61 11.77 -24.36
N ASN A 170 27.84 12.69 -23.77
CA ASN A 170 28.11 14.13 -23.78
C ASN A 170 28.36 14.72 -22.37
N GLY A 171 28.42 13.90 -21.33
CA GLY A 171 28.66 14.34 -19.95
C GLY A 171 28.33 13.28 -18.90
N ASN A 172 28.90 13.41 -17.71
CA ASN A 172 28.63 12.53 -16.59
C ASN A 172 27.55 13.14 -15.70
N ILE A 173 26.56 12.33 -15.35
CA ILE A 173 25.41 12.74 -14.56
C ILE A 173 25.47 12.05 -13.22
N THR A 174 25.61 12.83 -12.17
CA THR A 174 25.68 12.32 -10.80
C THR A 174 24.41 12.67 -10.07
N LEU A 175 23.75 11.66 -9.50
CA LEU A 175 22.63 11.85 -8.59
C LEU A 175 23.22 12.03 -7.18
N GLU A 176 23.23 13.26 -6.66
CA GLU A 176 23.89 13.53 -5.37
C GLU A 176 23.08 12.95 -4.21
N PHE A 177 21.80 13.29 -4.11
CA PHE A 177 20.92 12.75 -3.09
C PHE A 177 19.45 12.86 -3.49
N ILE A 178 18.63 12.04 -2.83
CA ILE A 178 17.17 12.07 -2.92
C ILE A 178 16.65 12.47 -1.54
N THR A 179 15.77 13.47 -1.51
CA THR A 179 15.06 13.85 -0.29
C THR A 179 13.61 13.38 -0.40
N THR A 180 13.23 12.40 0.42
CA THR A 180 11.87 11.87 0.48
C THR A 180 11.23 12.29 1.80
N PRO A 181 9.97 12.78 1.82
CA PRO A 181 9.28 13.07 3.07
C PRO A 181 9.09 11.79 3.91
N THR A 182 8.73 11.92 5.18
CA THR A 182 8.41 10.75 6.02
C THR A 182 7.20 10.02 5.44
N VAL A 183 7.37 8.76 5.03
CA VAL A 183 6.32 7.93 4.45
C VAL A 183 6.01 6.75 5.37
N PRO A 184 4.94 6.79 6.19
CA PRO A 184 4.59 5.71 7.11
C PRO A 184 4.45 4.34 6.42
N LEU A 185 3.97 4.34 5.17
CA LEU A 185 3.79 3.12 4.37
C LEU A 185 5.09 2.33 4.14
N LEU A 186 6.27 2.98 4.21
CA LEU A 186 7.56 2.30 4.06
C LEU A 186 7.94 1.45 5.29
N SER A 187 7.27 1.69 6.44
CA SER A 187 7.44 0.90 7.67
C SER A 187 6.49 -0.30 7.77
N THR A 188 5.70 -0.55 6.72
CA THR A 188 4.69 -1.61 6.69
C THR A 188 5.33 -2.99 6.70
N VAL A 189 4.66 -3.94 7.38
CA VAL A 189 4.98 -5.37 7.30
C VAL A 189 4.19 -5.97 6.15
N PHE A 190 4.84 -6.82 5.36
CA PHE A 190 4.26 -7.44 4.18
C PHE A 190 4.09 -8.94 4.39
N LEU A 191 3.01 -9.46 3.80
CA LEU A 191 2.68 -10.86 3.64
C LEU A 191 2.81 -11.20 2.15
N GLN A 192 3.69 -12.12 1.79
CA GLN A 192 3.88 -12.53 0.38
C GLN A 192 3.85 -14.04 0.21
N ALA A 193 3.15 -14.51 -0.82
CA ALA A 193 3.17 -15.92 -1.23
C ALA A 193 4.51 -16.25 -1.92
N VAL A 194 5.19 -17.33 -1.49
CA VAL A 194 6.55 -17.68 -1.96
C VAL A 194 6.63 -18.93 -2.82
N ASN A 195 5.69 -19.87 -2.66
CA ASN A 195 5.70 -21.14 -3.41
C ASN A 195 4.75 -21.15 -4.62
N THR A 196 4.34 -19.97 -5.07
CA THR A 196 3.43 -19.78 -6.20
C THR A 196 4.15 -19.00 -7.31
N ARG A 197 3.74 -19.21 -8.58
CA ARG A 197 4.29 -18.44 -9.71
C ARG A 197 3.99 -16.94 -9.57
N HIS A 198 2.81 -16.60 -9.07
CA HIS A 198 2.42 -15.24 -8.74
C HIS A 198 2.68 -14.99 -7.26
N ARG A 199 3.59 -14.06 -6.96
CA ARG A 199 3.96 -13.70 -5.58
C ARG A 199 2.98 -12.70 -4.97
N GLU A 200 1.71 -13.06 -4.91
CA GLU A 200 0.67 -12.20 -4.33
C GLU A 200 1.16 -11.58 -3.00
N THR A 201 1.04 -10.26 -2.86
CA THR A 201 1.53 -9.52 -1.69
C THR A 201 0.43 -8.65 -1.11
N SER A 202 0.31 -8.65 0.20
CA SER A 202 -0.60 -7.82 0.98
C SER A 202 0.13 -7.23 2.18
N THR A 203 -0.40 -6.15 2.73
CA THR A 203 0.07 -5.52 3.96
C THR A 203 -0.50 -6.21 5.18
N VAL A 204 0.28 -6.23 6.27
CA VAL A 204 -0.09 -6.82 7.56
C VAL A 204 -0.47 -5.71 8.52
N ASP A 205 -1.64 -5.85 9.13
CA ASP A 205 -2.16 -4.97 10.16
C ASP A 205 -1.80 -5.48 11.57
N LYS A 206 -1.83 -4.59 12.55
CA LYS A 206 -1.56 -4.93 13.97
C LYS A 206 -2.54 -5.97 14.54
N ASN A 207 -3.76 -6.01 14.01
CA ASN A 207 -4.78 -6.96 14.46
C ASN A 207 -4.62 -8.35 13.84
N ASP A 208 -3.78 -8.50 12.81
CA ASP A 208 -3.56 -9.81 12.22
C ASP A 208 -2.84 -10.75 13.18
N VAL A 209 -3.33 -11.99 13.22
CA VAL A 209 -2.73 -13.06 14.00
C VAL A 209 -2.50 -14.24 13.08
N PHE A 210 -1.25 -14.69 13.02
CA PHE A 210 -0.86 -15.86 12.27
C PHE A 210 -0.70 -17.03 13.22
N ALA A 211 -1.54 -18.06 13.09
CA ALA A 211 -1.49 -19.25 13.94
C ALA A 211 -0.13 -19.96 13.93
N LEU A 212 0.63 -19.86 12.85
CA LEU A 212 1.91 -20.56 12.67
C LEU A 212 3.05 -19.58 12.44
N ARG A 213 4.14 -19.74 13.19
CA ARG A 213 5.41 -19.07 12.98
C ARG A 213 6.50 -20.10 12.77
N CYS A 214 7.04 -20.15 11.57
CA CYS A 214 8.03 -21.14 11.17
C CYS A 214 9.33 -20.42 10.77
N PRO A 215 10.52 -20.90 11.18
CA PRO A 215 11.78 -20.22 10.90
C PRO A 215 12.20 -20.26 9.42
N THR A 216 11.82 -21.31 8.68
CA THR A 216 12.21 -21.50 7.28
C THR A 216 11.01 -21.86 6.39
N MET A 217 11.15 -21.63 5.08
CA MET A 217 10.14 -22.03 4.10
C MET A 217 9.84 -23.54 4.14
N GLU A 218 10.87 -24.37 4.33
CA GLU A 218 10.71 -25.83 4.41
C GLU A 218 9.96 -26.25 5.67
N SER A 219 10.29 -25.64 6.81
CA SER A 219 9.60 -25.84 8.09
C SER A 219 8.11 -25.48 7.99
N ALA A 220 7.77 -24.40 7.26
CA ALA A 220 6.37 -24.04 6.99
C ALA A 220 5.67 -25.04 6.05
N ARG A 221 6.39 -25.64 5.09
CA ARG A 221 5.82 -26.58 4.13
C ARG A 221 5.44 -27.90 4.79
N ASN A 222 6.31 -28.44 5.65
CA ASN A 222 6.09 -29.71 6.33
C ASN A 222 5.54 -29.55 7.77
N LEU A 223 5.32 -28.31 8.21
CA LEU A 223 4.92 -27.92 9.57
C LEU A 223 5.89 -28.36 10.67
N SER A 224 7.11 -28.76 10.32
CA SER A 224 8.15 -29.09 11.29
C SER A 224 8.67 -27.82 11.96
N LEU A 225 9.03 -27.86 13.25
CA LEU A 225 9.63 -26.72 13.97
C LEU A 225 8.80 -25.42 13.98
N CYS A 226 7.54 -25.46 13.54
CA CYS A 226 6.64 -24.31 13.61
C CYS A 226 6.15 -24.12 15.05
N HIS A 227 6.25 -22.89 15.52
CA HIS A 227 5.61 -22.46 16.76
C HIS A 227 4.16 -22.09 16.49
N VAL A 228 3.25 -22.54 17.36
CA VAL A 228 1.85 -22.15 17.31
C VAL A 228 1.64 -20.94 18.21
N GLU A 229 1.15 -19.86 17.63
CA GLU A 229 0.72 -18.68 18.37
C GLU A 229 -0.63 -19.00 19.03
N ASP A 230 -0.62 -19.14 20.36
CA ASP A 230 -1.80 -19.54 21.10
C ASP A 230 -2.66 -18.34 21.52
N THR A 231 -3.62 -18.00 20.68
CA THR A 231 -4.61 -16.93 20.91
C THR A 231 -5.97 -17.47 21.32
N CYS A 232 -6.03 -18.72 21.78
CA CYS A 232 -7.27 -19.37 22.16
C CYS A 232 -7.59 -19.14 23.64
N GLU A 233 -8.78 -18.61 23.89
CA GLU A 233 -9.38 -18.53 25.22
C GLU A 233 -10.37 -19.69 25.39
N CYS A 234 -10.09 -20.58 26.34
CA CYS A 234 -10.87 -21.79 26.58
C CYS A 234 -11.57 -21.74 27.93
N PHE A 235 -12.88 -21.98 27.93
CA PHE A 235 -13.70 -22.04 29.14
C PHE A 235 -14.20 -23.48 29.34
N PRO A 236 -14.06 -24.05 30.55
CA PRO A 236 -14.55 -25.38 30.83
C PRO A 236 -16.09 -25.38 30.87
N THR A 237 -16.69 -26.41 30.29
CA THR A 237 -18.08 -26.81 30.55
C THR A 237 -18.10 -28.15 31.29
N ASP A 238 -19.28 -28.71 31.55
CA ASP A 238 -19.39 -29.99 32.27
C ASP A 238 -18.75 -31.17 31.52
N THR A 239 -18.70 -31.13 30.18
CA THR A 239 -18.21 -32.25 29.34
C THR A 239 -17.16 -31.85 28.33
N GLU A 240 -17.12 -30.58 27.90
CA GLU A 240 -16.27 -30.11 26.81
C GLU A 240 -15.58 -28.77 27.16
N ALA A 241 -14.47 -28.45 26.49
CA ALA A 241 -13.86 -27.13 26.57
C ALA A 241 -14.35 -26.27 25.41
N ASN A 242 -15.04 -25.17 25.73
CA ASN A 242 -15.46 -24.20 24.72
C ASN A 242 -14.34 -23.18 24.51
N CYS A 243 -13.67 -23.28 23.36
CA CYS A 243 -12.53 -22.43 23.03
C CYS A 243 -12.88 -21.44 21.92
N ARG A 244 -12.44 -20.19 22.09
CA ARG A 244 -12.52 -19.13 21.08
C ARG A 244 -11.11 -18.71 20.70
N CYS A 245 -10.76 -18.91 19.43
CA CYS A 245 -9.42 -18.62 18.91
C CYS A 245 -9.48 -17.46 17.92
N ARG A 246 -8.52 -16.53 18.00
CA ARG A 246 -8.36 -15.46 17.01
C ARG A 246 -7.29 -15.82 16.00
N ASN A 247 -7.63 -15.88 14.71
CA ASN A 247 -6.65 -16.17 13.67
C ASN A 247 -7.08 -15.57 12.34
N THR A 248 -6.14 -14.96 11.63
CA THR A 248 -6.36 -14.32 10.33
C THR A 248 -6.52 -15.39 9.24
N ASN A 249 -7.55 -15.24 8.41
CA ASN A 249 -7.66 -16.00 7.16
C ASN A 249 -6.75 -15.35 6.12
N ILE A 250 -5.58 -15.95 5.89
CA ILE A 250 -4.55 -15.39 5.01
C ILE A 250 -5.06 -15.34 3.55
N THR A 251 -5.85 -16.33 3.13
CA THR A 251 -6.40 -16.40 1.77
C THR A 251 -7.40 -15.28 1.50
N GLU A 252 -8.24 -14.94 2.49
CA GLU A 252 -9.14 -13.78 2.39
C GLU A 252 -8.37 -12.47 2.45
N LYS A 253 -7.38 -12.36 3.34
CA LYS A 253 -6.61 -11.13 3.48
C LYS A 253 -5.82 -10.79 2.21
N ILE A 254 -5.16 -11.76 1.60
CA ILE A 254 -4.34 -11.53 0.40
C ILE A 254 -5.17 -11.14 -0.83
N SER A 255 -6.47 -11.49 -0.82
CA SER A 255 -7.42 -11.12 -1.86
C SER A 255 -8.18 -9.83 -1.57
N SER A 256 -8.10 -9.29 -0.35
CA SER A 256 -8.73 -8.03 0.03
C SER A 256 -8.11 -6.82 -0.67
N MET A 257 -8.96 -5.99 -1.28
CA MET A 257 -8.57 -4.76 -1.97
C MET A 257 -7.94 -3.72 -1.03
N ASP A 258 -8.27 -3.75 0.26
CA ASP A 258 -7.79 -2.77 1.24
C ASP A 258 -6.33 -2.97 1.63
N SER A 259 -5.81 -4.19 1.44
CA SER A 259 -4.48 -4.58 1.91
C SER A 259 -3.56 -5.10 0.81
N ARG A 260 -4.11 -5.59 -0.30
CA ARG A 260 -3.37 -6.10 -1.44
C ARG A 260 -2.67 -4.97 -2.19
N LEU A 261 -1.44 -5.22 -2.66
CA LEU A 261 -0.74 -4.30 -3.55
C LEU A 261 -1.32 -4.32 -4.98
N PRO A 262 -1.36 -3.18 -5.69
CA PRO A 262 -0.77 -1.89 -5.32
C PRO A 262 -1.60 -1.07 -4.33
N LEU A 263 -0.91 -0.37 -3.42
CA LEU A 263 -1.52 0.61 -2.52
C LEU A 263 -0.98 2.00 -2.87
N SER A 264 -1.89 2.94 -3.13
CA SER A 264 -1.52 4.28 -3.56
C SER A 264 -1.93 5.33 -2.53
N THR A 265 -1.04 6.28 -2.29
CA THR A 265 -1.24 7.50 -1.49
C THR A 265 -0.74 8.69 -2.30
N PRO A 266 -1.08 9.94 -1.95
CA PRO A 266 -0.54 11.13 -2.61
C PRO A 266 0.98 11.32 -2.47
N VAL A 267 1.65 10.52 -1.63
CA VAL A 267 3.09 10.62 -1.37
C VAL A 267 3.85 9.44 -1.98
N VAL A 268 3.26 8.26 -1.98
CA VAL A 268 3.89 7.04 -2.48
C VAL A 268 2.85 6.08 -3.06
N GLN A 269 3.24 5.35 -4.09
CA GLN A 269 2.56 4.16 -4.54
C GLN A 269 3.43 2.93 -4.26
N LEU A 270 2.96 2.06 -3.37
CA LEU A 270 3.53 0.73 -3.17
C LEU A 270 3.01 -0.21 -4.24
N GLN A 271 3.93 -0.88 -4.93
CA GLN A 271 3.60 -1.85 -5.96
C GLN A 271 4.56 -3.03 -5.89
N GLN A 272 4.16 -4.13 -6.52
CA GLN A 272 5.02 -5.28 -6.71
C GLN A 272 5.49 -5.36 -8.16
N ALA A 273 6.81 -5.46 -8.35
CA ALA A 273 7.41 -5.72 -9.65
C ALA A 273 8.40 -6.87 -9.54
N SER A 274 8.22 -7.91 -10.35
CA SER A 274 9.12 -9.08 -10.40
C SER A 274 9.39 -9.76 -9.05
N GLY A 275 8.44 -9.69 -8.11
CA GLY A 275 8.56 -10.27 -6.78
C GLY A 275 9.16 -9.33 -5.72
N THR A 276 9.68 -8.17 -6.12
CA THR A 276 10.22 -7.14 -5.24
C THR A 276 9.18 -6.04 -5.00
N ILE A 277 9.19 -5.47 -3.79
CA ILE A 277 8.32 -4.34 -3.44
C ILE A 277 9.02 -3.05 -3.83
N LEU A 278 8.32 -2.24 -4.61
CA LEU A 278 8.76 -0.92 -5.04
C LEU A 278 7.82 0.13 -4.47
N ALA A 279 8.37 1.19 -3.93
CA ALA A 279 7.67 2.41 -3.59
C ALA A 279 8.02 3.47 -4.66
N VAL A 280 7.02 3.91 -5.42
CA VAL A 280 7.15 5.03 -6.34
C VAL A 280 6.76 6.29 -5.59
N SER A 281 7.72 7.18 -5.34
CA SER A 281 7.47 8.40 -4.57
C SER A 281 6.99 9.54 -5.45
N HIS A 282 5.93 10.19 -4.99
CA HIS A 282 5.28 11.34 -5.64
C HIS A 282 5.73 12.70 -5.12
N LYS A 283 6.42 12.73 -3.98
CA LYS A 283 6.85 13.99 -3.34
C LYS A 283 8.34 14.07 -3.08
N SER A 284 9.13 13.16 -3.66
CA SER A 284 10.58 13.22 -3.53
C SER A 284 11.17 14.33 -4.38
N VAL A 285 12.26 14.88 -3.87
CA VAL A 285 13.11 15.87 -4.54
C VAL A 285 14.46 15.22 -4.83
N VAL A 286 15.00 15.51 -6.00
CA VAL A 286 16.21 14.90 -6.56
C VAL A 286 17.20 16.01 -6.87
N ASP A 287 18.39 15.93 -6.29
CA ASP A 287 19.49 16.83 -6.59
C ASP A 287 20.52 16.15 -7.49
N LEU A 288 20.79 16.80 -8.63
CA LEU A 288 21.60 16.30 -9.72
C LEU A 288 22.76 17.25 -10.00
N THR A 289 23.90 16.65 -10.30
CA THR A 289 25.08 17.37 -10.79
C THR A 289 25.44 16.85 -12.17
N ILE A 290 25.43 17.74 -13.16
CA ILE A 290 25.81 17.43 -14.53
C ILE A 290 27.20 18.02 -14.78
N THR A 291 28.13 17.15 -15.16
CA THR A 291 29.51 17.52 -15.50
C THR A 291 29.78 17.22 -16.97
N THR A 292 30.36 18.17 -17.68
CA THR A 292 30.58 18.08 -19.12
C THR A 292 32.01 18.43 -19.50
N THR A 293 32.48 17.83 -20.61
CA THR A 293 33.86 17.94 -21.10
C THR A 293 34.11 19.19 -21.98
N GLY A 294 33.08 19.99 -22.30
CA GLY A 294 33.19 21.23 -23.06
C GLY A 294 32.83 22.50 -22.26
N GLU A 295 32.98 23.68 -22.87
CA GLU A 295 32.47 24.95 -22.31
C GLU A 295 30.94 25.08 -22.48
N TRP A 296 30.19 24.54 -21.52
CA TRP A 296 28.72 24.56 -21.54
C TRP A 296 28.20 25.79 -20.82
N ASN A 297 27.94 26.89 -21.53
CA ASN A 297 27.17 27.99 -20.94
C ASN A 297 25.69 27.60 -20.86
N ALA A 298 25.35 26.86 -19.81
CA ALA A 298 24.01 26.49 -19.44
C ALA A 298 23.26 27.69 -18.85
N ALA A 299 22.51 28.40 -19.68
CA ALA A 299 21.46 29.27 -19.19
C ALA A 299 20.18 28.45 -19.08
N ASN A 300 19.60 28.35 -17.88
CA ASN A 300 18.25 27.81 -17.70
C ASN A 300 17.30 28.58 -18.64
N ILE A 301 16.68 27.88 -19.58
CA ILE A 301 15.64 28.51 -20.40
C ILE A 301 14.36 28.49 -19.57
N VAL A 302 14.02 29.62 -18.95
CA VAL A 302 12.68 29.84 -18.42
C VAL A 302 11.82 30.37 -19.57
N ASN A 303 11.01 29.51 -20.16
CA ASN A 303 10.00 29.94 -21.13
C ASN A 303 8.80 30.51 -20.37
N ASP A 304 8.64 31.83 -20.45
CA ASP A 304 7.58 32.58 -19.76
C ASP A 304 6.31 32.61 -20.65
N GLU A 305 5.76 31.42 -20.95
CA GLU A 305 4.61 31.26 -21.83
C GLU A 305 3.29 31.53 -21.09
N ASP A 306 2.40 32.29 -21.74
CA ASP A 306 1.03 32.48 -21.24
C ASP A 306 0.26 31.14 -21.35
N CYS A 307 -0.54 30.83 -20.32
CA CYS A 307 -1.30 29.59 -20.23
C CYS A 307 -2.65 29.79 -19.55
N GLU A 308 -3.57 28.87 -19.81
CA GLU A 308 -4.91 28.85 -19.22
C GLU A 308 -5.13 27.51 -18.54
N VAL A 309 -5.45 27.55 -17.24
CA VAL A 309 -5.60 26.36 -16.38
C VAL A 309 -7.01 26.35 -15.82
N THR A 310 -7.65 25.20 -15.90
CA THR A 310 -8.91 24.89 -15.21
C THR A 310 -8.83 23.53 -14.52
N ALA A 311 -9.76 23.23 -13.63
CA ALA A 311 -9.78 22.00 -12.85
C ALA A 311 -11.18 21.38 -12.82
N SER A 312 -11.26 20.05 -12.83
CA SER A 312 -12.49 19.34 -12.51
C SER A 312 -12.85 19.50 -11.04
N PRO A 313 -14.12 19.24 -10.65
CA PRO A 313 -14.46 19.00 -9.26
C PRO A 313 -13.60 17.88 -8.65
N VAL A 314 -13.36 17.97 -7.35
CA VAL A 314 -12.60 16.97 -6.60
C VAL A 314 -13.50 15.78 -6.26
N CYS A 315 -13.09 14.57 -6.63
CA CYS A 315 -13.86 13.34 -6.47
C CYS A 315 -13.03 12.28 -5.73
N GLY A 316 -13.61 11.61 -4.74
CA GLY A 316 -12.96 10.52 -4.01
C GLY A 316 -13.42 10.47 -2.56
N CYS A 317 -12.51 10.13 -1.65
CA CYS A 317 -12.83 10.00 -0.22
C CYS A 317 -12.03 10.93 0.68
N TYR A 318 -12.60 11.23 1.84
CA TYR A 318 -11.92 11.90 2.95
C TYR A 318 -11.53 10.88 4.04
N ASN A 319 -10.47 11.16 4.79
CA ASN A 319 -9.91 10.26 5.81
C ASN A 319 -9.60 8.83 5.31
N CYS A 320 -9.11 8.70 4.07
CA CYS A 320 -8.83 7.42 3.44
C CYS A 320 -7.44 7.40 2.79
N LEU A 321 -6.89 6.20 2.59
CA LEU A 321 -5.55 6.03 2.03
C LEU A 321 -5.46 6.51 0.56
N THR A 322 -6.43 6.14 -0.26
CA THR A 322 -6.51 6.47 -1.69
C THR A 322 -6.71 7.96 -1.95
N GLY A 323 -7.40 8.65 -1.05
CA GLY A 323 -7.68 10.08 -1.11
C GLY A 323 -8.70 10.48 -2.17
N ALA A 324 -8.57 11.72 -2.64
CA ALA A 324 -9.42 12.30 -3.65
C ALA A 324 -8.60 12.79 -4.85
N GLN A 325 -9.20 12.74 -6.03
CA GLN A 325 -8.56 13.08 -7.29
C GLN A 325 -9.28 14.23 -7.97
N LEU A 326 -8.51 15.01 -8.73
CA LEU A 326 -9.02 15.98 -9.68
C LEU A 326 -8.17 15.97 -10.95
N THR A 327 -8.72 16.47 -12.04
CA THR A 327 -8.01 16.62 -13.31
C THR A 327 -7.83 18.11 -13.61
N PHE A 328 -6.58 18.53 -13.79
CA PHE A 328 -6.25 19.82 -14.35
C PHE A 328 -6.27 19.75 -15.87
N PHE A 329 -6.84 20.79 -16.50
CA PHE A 329 -6.84 20.99 -17.94
C PHE A 329 -6.05 22.27 -18.22
N CYS A 330 -4.93 22.14 -18.93
CA CYS A 330 -4.07 23.28 -19.21
C CYS A 330 -3.76 23.44 -20.70
N HIS A 331 -4.01 24.63 -21.22
CA HIS A 331 -3.68 25.00 -22.59
C HIS A 331 -2.54 26.02 -22.62
N SER A 332 -1.56 25.79 -23.50
CA SER A 332 -0.47 26.73 -23.80
C SER A 332 -0.04 26.59 -25.26
N LYS A 333 0.47 27.67 -25.85
CA LYS A 333 0.90 27.66 -27.26
C LYS A 333 2.02 26.63 -27.53
N TYR A 334 2.93 26.49 -26.56
CA TYR A 334 4.01 25.52 -26.58
C TYR A 334 3.93 24.62 -25.35
N PRO A 335 4.34 23.34 -25.46
CA PRO A 335 4.38 22.45 -24.32
C PRO A 335 5.19 23.04 -23.15
N THR A 336 4.56 23.16 -21.99
CA THR A 336 5.20 23.66 -20.76
C THR A 336 4.54 23.01 -19.55
N MET A 337 5.19 23.02 -18.39
CA MET A 337 4.54 22.76 -17.12
C MET A 337 4.30 24.06 -16.37
N VAL A 338 3.26 24.04 -15.55
CA VAL A 338 3.00 25.10 -14.58
C VAL A 338 2.82 24.57 -13.18
N GLU A 339 3.27 25.38 -12.23
CA GLU A 339 3.13 25.16 -10.81
C GLU A 339 1.84 25.82 -10.31
N ILE A 340 0.96 25.01 -9.74
CA ILE A 340 -0.32 25.43 -9.17
C ILE A 340 -0.14 25.42 -7.65
N VAL A 341 -0.19 26.61 -7.05
CA VAL A 341 0.02 26.80 -5.62
C VAL A 341 -1.33 27.10 -4.96
N CYS A 342 -1.79 26.21 -4.10
CA CYS A 342 -3.00 26.37 -3.30
C CYS A 342 -2.67 26.70 -1.84
N THR A 343 -3.68 26.84 -0.99
CA THR A 343 -3.51 27.20 0.43
C THR A 343 -2.78 26.08 1.17
N ASP A 344 -3.27 24.85 0.98
CA ASP A 344 -2.77 23.66 1.69
C ASP A 344 -2.02 22.69 0.76
N ASN A 345 -2.15 22.87 -0.55
CA ASN A 345 -1.65 21.94 -1.56
C ASN A 345 -0.82 22.64 -2.63
N MET A 346 0.03 21.87 -3.29
CA MET A 346 0.79 22.31 -4.47
C MET A 346 0.73 21.20 -5.50
N PHE A 347 0.59 21.57 -6.76
CA PHE A 347 0.48 20.64 -7.88
C PHE A 347 1.31 21.13 -9.06
N ALA A 348 1.62 20.22 -9.99
CA ALA A 348 2.10 20.57 -11.31
C ALA A 348 1.14 20.05 -12.38
N ALA A 349 0.97 20.83 -13.44
CA ALA A 349 0.16 20.47 -14.59
C ALA A 349 0.94 20.65 -15.89
N LEU A 350 0.85 19.66 -16.77
CA LEU A 350 1.32 19.78 -18.15
C LEU A 350 0.33 20.63 -18.94
N CYS A 351 0.86 21.51 -19.78
CA CYS A 351 0.14 22.38 -20.70
C CYS A 351 0.63 22.14 -22.12
N ASP A 352 -0.27 22.11 -23.10
CA ASP A 352 0.07 22.03 -24.51
C ASP A 352 -0.98 22.72 -25.41
N GLY A 353 -0.75 22.72 -26.72
CA GLY A 353 -1.65 23.34 -27.70
C GLY A 353 -2.97 22.59 -27.91
N PHE A 354 -3.18 21.45 -27.24
CA PHE A 354 -4.38 20.62 -27.33
C PHE A 354 -5.14 20.53 -26.00
N THR A 355 -4.76 21.33 -25.01
CA THR A 355 -5.31 21.29 -23.63
C THR A 355 -4.98 19.96 -22.94
N ALA A 356 -3.74 19.83 -22.51
CA ALA A 356 -3.26 18.68 -21.76
C ALA A 356 -4.05 18.44 -20.46
N GLN A 357 -4.21 17.15 -20.13
CA GLN A 357 -4.89 16.69 -18.92
C GLN A 357 -3.87 16.15 -17.91
N THR A 358 -3.92 16.63 -16.67
CA THR A 358 -3.07 16.14 -15.58
C THR A 358 -3.92 15.72 -14.40
N VAL A 359 -3.87 14.45 -14.02
CA VAL A 359 -4.57 13.94 -12.83
C VAL A 359 -3.72 14.21 -11.59
N ALA A 360 -4.32 14.83 -10.57
CA ALA A 360 -3.70 15.11 -9.29
C ALA A 360 -4.48 14.44 -8.16
N THR A 361 -3.77 13.97 -7.13
CA THR A 361 -4.36 13.34 -5.94
C THR A 361 -4.06 14.17 -4.70
N LEU A 362 -5.04 14.31 -3.81
CA LEU A 362 -4.93 15.03 -2.54
C LEU A 362 -5.60 14.26 -1.40
N HIS A 363 -5.30 14.67 -0.17
CA HIS A 363 -5.97 14.18 1.03
C HIS A 363 -6.75 15.30 1.70
N SER A 364 -7.97 14.98 2.10
CA SER A 364 -8.82 15.84 2.91
C SER A 364 -9.26 15.09 4.15
N THR A 365 -9.36 15.80 5.26
CA THR A 365 -9.97 15.32 6.49
C THR A 365 -11.46 15.67 6.60
N ALA A 366 -11.96 16.48 5.67
CA ALA A 366 -13.34 16.96 5.63
C ALA A 366 -14.08 16.48 4.38
N ALA A 367 -15.37 16.20 4.53
CA ALA A 367 -16.26 15.80 3.42
C ALA A 367 -16.47 16.92 2.40
N ASN A 368 -16.59 18.17 2.84
CA ASN A 368 -16.67 19.32 1.94
C ASN A 368 -15.27 19.92 1.79
N PHE A 369 -14.66 19.70 0.63
CA PHE A 369 -13.32 20.19 0.32
C PHE A 369 -13.41 21.48 -0.51
N VAL A 370 -12.66 22.50 -0.11
CA VAL A 370 -12.46 23.76 -0.86
C VAL A 370 -11.02 24.23 -0.62
N ASP A 371 -10.28 24.51 -1.69
CA ASP A 371 -8.94 25.12 -1.61
C ASP A 371 -8.80 26.22 -2.68
N GLN A 372 -8.13 27.31 -2.33
CA GLN A 372 -7.89 28.46 -3.20
C GLN A 372 -6.51 28.34 -3.85
N CYS A 373 -6.48 28.26 -5.17
CA CYS A 373 -5.27 28.04 -5.96
C CYS A 373 -4.89 29.27 -6.80
N LYS A 374 -3.60 29.40 -7.06
CA LYS A 374 -3.00 30.41 -7.93
C LYS A 374 -1.97 29.75 -8.84
N VAL A 375 -1.97 30.14 -10.11
CA VAL A 375 -0.97 29.72 -11.09
C VAL A 375 -0.37 30.94 -11.76
N ARG A 376 0.94 30.93 -11.96
CA ARG A 376 1.64 31.97 -12.72
C ARG A 376 2.05 31.40 -14.07
N CYS A 377 1.41 31.87 -15.13
CA CYS A 377 1.83 31.59 -16.51
C CYS A 377 2.36 32.89 -17.11
N GLY A 378 3.62 32.88 -17.56
CA GLY A 378 4.24 34.11 -18.06
C GLY A 378 4.18 35.23 -17.01
N ARG A 379 3.61 36.37 -17.42
CA ARG A 379 3.39 37.53 -16.55
C ARG A 379 2.02 37.55 -15.86
N ARG A 380 1.15 36.59 -16.18
CA ARG A 380 -0.22 36.54 -15.64
C ARG A 380 -0.29 35.63 -14.43
N VAL A 381 -1.06 36.06 -13.43
CA VAL A 381 -1.42 35.24 -12.28
C VAL A 381 -2.92 34.99 -12.34
N ASN A 382 -3.31 33.73 -12.48
CA ASN A 382 -4.70 33.31 -12.48
C ASN A 382 -5.02 32.66 -11.12
N ALA A 383 -6.13 33.06 -10.51
CA ALA A 383 -6.62 32.48 -9.26
C ALA A 383 -7.94 31.74 -9.51
N PHE A 384 -8.09 30.56 -8.92
CA PHE A 384 -9.29 29.73 -9.05
C PHE A 384 -9.46 28.85 -7.80
N ASN A 385 -10.66 28.33 -7.58
CA ASN A 385 -10.94 27.44 -6.45
C ASN A 385 -11.13 26.01 -6.96
N ILE A 386 -10.56 25.04 -6.25
CA ILE A 386 -10.90 23.63 -6.39
C ILE A 386 -11.85 23.24 -5.27
N SER A 387 -12.90 22.50 -5.60
CA SER A 387 -13.90 22.08 -4.60
C SER A 387 -14.55 20.75 -4.96
N GLY A 388 -15.09 20.07 -3.96
CA GLY A 388 -15.80 18.79 -4.14
C GLY A 388 -16.43 18.28 -2.85
N THR A 389 -17.37 17.34 -2.98
CA THR A 389 -17.98 16.62 -1.85
C THR A 389 -17.46 15.20 -1.87
N LEU A 390 -16.65 14.85 -0.87
CA LEU A 390 -15.93 13.59 -0.77
C LEU A 390 -16.75 12.56 0.02
N ALA A 391 -16.69 11.31 -0.43
CA ALA A 391 -17.37 10.19 0.22
C ALA A 391 -16.61 9.79 1.50
N TYR A 392 -17.36 9.34 2.51
CA TYR A 392 -16.77 8.70 3.67
C TYR A 392 -16.27 7.31 3.27
N HIS A 393 -15.00 7.01 3.54
CA HIS A 393 -14.50 5.65 3.47
C HIS A 393 -14.50 5.06 4.88
N PRO A 394 -15.45 4.18 5.23
CA PRO A 394 -15.38 3.50 6.50
C PRO A 394 -14.11 2.64 6.52
N HIS A 395 -13.23 2.88 7.49
CA HIS A 395 -12.31 1.83 7.91
C HIS A 395 -13.15 0.89 8.78
N MET A 396 -13.62 -0.21 8.20
CA MET A 396 -14.37 -1.21 8.96
C MET A 396 -13.43 -1.89 9.95
N GLU A 397 -13.24 -1.29 11.13
CA GLU A 397 -13.11 -2.10 12.32
C GLU A 397 -14.46 -2.81 12.47
N VAL A 398 -14.52 -4.08 12.09
CA VAL A 398 -15.67 -4.92 12.45
C VAL A 398 -15.60 -5.14 13.96
N VAL A 399 -15.93 -4.11 14.72
CA VAL A 399 -16.34 -4.28 16.10
C VAL A 399 -17.72 -4.89 16.00
N ARG A 400 -17.80 -6.22 16.14
CA ARG A 400 -19.07 -6.93 16.27
C ARG A 400 -19.73 -6.48 17.57
N PHE A 401 -20.42 -5.35 17.55
CA PHE A 401 -21.41 -5.02 18.56
C PHE A 401 -22.62 -5.91 18.27
N PHE A 402 -22.89 -6.84 19.18
CA PHE A 402 -24.18 -7.52 19.22
C PHE A 402 -25.23 -6.54 19.76
N ASN A 403 -26.34 -6.45 19.01
CA ASN A 403 -27.59 -5.73 19.29
C ASN A 403 -27.53 -4.20 19.26
N ASP A 404 -27.92 -3.61 18.13
CA ASP A 404 -29.22 -2.93 18.09
C ASP A 404 -29.72 -2.82 16.65
N THR A 405 -31.03 -3.04 16.48
CA THR A 405 -31.74 -2.89 15.22
C THR A 405 -31.97 -1.42 14.91
N GLU A 406 -31.18 -0.85 14.01
CA GLU A 406 -31.60 0.28 13.18
C GLU A 406 -31.06 0.10 11.76
N GLU A 407 -31.95 0.20 10.77
CA GLU A 407 -31.63 0.10 9.34
C GLU A 407 -30.74 1.27 8.92
N ALA A 408 -29.43 1.04 8.83
CA ALA A 408 -28.55 1.93 8.07
C ALA A 408 -28.76 1.67 6.57
N SER A 409 -29.21 2.69 5.84
CA SER A 409 -29.33 2.63 4.38
C SER A 409 -27.93 2.64 3.74
N TYR A 410 -27.45 1.47 3.33
CA TYR A 410 -26.22 1.34 2.54
C TYR A 410 -26.52 1.64 1.06
N VAL A 411 -25.86 2.66 0.48
CA VAL A 411 -25.84 2.85 -0.97
C VAL A 411 -24.66 2.06 -1.54
N ASN A 412 -24.97 1.08 -2.38
CA ASN A 412 -24.00 0.23 -3.07
C ASN A 412 -23.21 1.07 -4.10
N MET A 413 -21.88 1.17 -3.94
CA MET A 413 -20.99 2.05 -4.71
C MET A 413 -20.62 1.51 -6.11
N TYR A 414 -21.58 0.97 -6.85
CA TYR A 414 -21.36 0.41 -8.20
C TYR A 414 -22.11 1.14 -9.32
N ASN A 415 -22.78 2.26 -9.06
CA ASN A 415 -23.43 3.04 -10.11
C ASN A 415 -23.23 4.54 -9.88
N TYR A 416 -22.20 5.13 -10.50
CA TYR A 416 -22.26 6.55 -10.85
C TYR A 416 -22.52 6.65 -12.36
N ARG A 417 -23.64 7.28 -12.73
CA ARG A 417 -23.83 7.79 -14.09
C ARG A 417 -23.09 9.12 -14.17
N ILE A 418 -22.20 9.24 -15.14
CA ILE A 418 -21.68 10.54 -15.59
C ILE A 418 -22.90 11.31 -16.11
N LEU A 419 -23.30 12.36 -15.38
CA LEU A 419 -24.30 13.31 -15.87
C LEU A 419 -23.57 14.30 -16.78
N ASP A 420 -23.67 14.06 -18.09
CA ASP A 420 -23.32 15.06 -19.10
C ASP A 420 -24.24 16.28 -18.93
N THR A 421 -23.67 17.39 -18.46
CA THR A 421 -24.30 18.70 -18.53
C THR A 421 -24.11 19.26 -19.94
N SER A 422 -25.06 18.98 -20.84
CA SER A 422 -25.33 19.84 -21.99
C SER A 422 -26.79 20.26 -21.98
N SER A 423 -27.10 21.33 -21.24
CA SER A 423 -28.34 22.07 -21.41
C SER A 423 -28.11 23.21 -22.40
N ALA A 424 -28.47 23.00 -23.67
CA ALA A 424 -28.73 24.07 -24.60
C ALA A 424 -30.24 24.17 -24.83
N SER A 425 -30.78 25.29 -24.38
CA SER A 425 -32.13 25.80 -24.52
C SER A 425 -32.72 25.68 -25.93
N HIS A 426 -33.97 25.23 -26.03
CA HIS A 426 -34.94 25.85 -26.94
C HIS A 426 -36.38 25.74 -26.43
N TYR A 427 -36.90 26.87 -25.97
CA TYR A 427 -38.33 27.14 -25.86
C TYR A 427 -38.96 27.18 -27.26
N ARG A 428 -40.05 26.41 -27.50
CA ARG A 428 -41.24 26.92 -28.19
C ARG A 428 -42.45 26.00 -28.05
N HIS A 429 -43.58 26.67 -27.80
CA HIS A 429 -44.95 26.19 -27.65
C HIS A 429 -45.47 25.25 -28.75
N GLY A 430 -46.45 24.40 -28.40
CA GLY A 430 -47.51 24.04 -29.35
C GLY A 430 -48.25 22.72 -29.12
N ARG A 431 -49.26 22.76 -28.22
CA ARG A 431 -50.59 22.10 -28.31
C ARG A 431 -50.76 20.75 -29.07
N ARG A 432 -51.25 19.78 -28.27
CA ARG A 432 -52.49 18.97 -28.41
C ARG A 432 -52.65 17.99 -29.59
N SER A 433 -52.96 16.75 -29.19
CA SER A 433 -53.85 15.73 -29.80
C SER A 433 -53.48 15.27 -31.22
N SER A 434 -53.25 13.99 -31.45
CA SER A 434 -54.16 12.85 -31.17
C SER A 434 -53.37 11.56 -31.12
#